data_AF-A0A2R3MWR4-F1
#
_entry.id   AF-A0A2R3MWR4-F1
#
_cell.length_a   1.000
_cell.length_b   1.000
_cell.length_c   1.000
_cell.angle_alpha   90.00
_cell.angle_beta   90.00
_cell.angle_gamma   90.00
#
_symmetry.space_group_name_H-M   'P 1'
#
loop_
_entity.id
_entity.type
_entity.pdbx_description
1 polymer ?
#
loop_
_entity_poly.entity_id
_entity_poly.type
_entity_poly.pdbx_seq_one_letter_code
_entity_poly.pdbx_strand_id
1 'polypeptide(L)'
;MNMVRKNITLPITAYETINDYAKKCGMSFSEFLRDTALKAIVKSENLGLLEYINTNCAYMDKHEQEEMEALNIDFDNLSGKELTLDELLQG
;
A
#
# COMPACT_ATOMS: atom_id res chain seq x y z
N MET A 1 11.62 -20.03 -6.55
CA MET A 1 11.68 -18.73 -5.85
C MET A 1 13.07 -18.58 -5.27
N ASN A 2 13.81 -17.54 -5.65
CA ASN A 2 15.18 -17.35 -5.17
C ASN A 2 15.16 -16.54 -3.88
N MET A 3 15.64 -17.11 -2.78
CA MET A 3 15.73 -16.44 -1.48
C MET A 3 17.14 -15.93 -1.24
N VAL A 4 17.27 -14.70 -0.75
CA VAL A 4 18.56 -14.10 -0.39
C VAL A 4 18.66 -14.02 1.13
N ARG A 5 19.71 -14.61 1.71
CA ARG A 5 20.00 -14.49 3.15
C ARG A 5 20.91 -13.27 3.38
N LYS A 6 20.48 -12.37 4.26
CA LYS A 6 21.26 -11.20 4.70
C LYS A 6 21.46 -11.28 6.21
N ASN A 7 22.64 -10.87 6.66
CA ASN A 7 22.97 -10.71 8.08
C ASN A 7 22.95 -9.22 8.41
N ILE A 8 22.47 -8.87 9.61
CA ILE A 8 22.42 -7.50 10.11
C ILE A 8 23.01 -7.46 11.52
N THR A 9 23.61 -6.32 11.86
CA THR A 9 24.12 -6.06 13.22
C THR A 9 23.12 -5.18 13.95
N LEU A 10 22.73 -5.59 15.16
CA LEU A 10 21.77 -4.87 16.00
C LEU A 10 22.28 -4.81 17.44
N PRO A 11 21.97 -3.73 18.20
CA PRO A 11 22.05 -3.78 19.65
C PRO A 11 21.18 -4.92 20.20
N ILE A 12 21.65 -5.59 21.25
CA ILE A 12 20.95 -6.73 21.86
C ILE A 12 19.52 -6.34 22.28
N THR A 13 19.36 -5.16 22.89
CA THR A 13 18.06 -4.64 23.33
C THR A 13 17.07 -4.46 22.18
N ALA A 14 17.55 -4.02 21.01
CA ALA A 14 16.72 -3.88 19.82
C ALA A 14 16.31 -5.25 19.26
N TYR A 15 17.25 -6.21 19.23
CA TYR A 15 16.94 -7.59 18.83
C TYR A 15 15.89 -8.22 19.74
N GLU A 16 16.05 -8.13 21.06
CA GLU A 16 15.10 -8.69 22.03
C GLU A 16 13.71 -8.10 21.86
N THR A 17 13.62 -6.77 21.79
CA THR A 17 12.35 -6.05 21.60
C THR A 17 11.62 -6.50 20.33
N ILE A 18 12.33 -6.55 19.20
CA ILE A 18 11.75 -6.93 17.91
C ILE A 18 11.36 -8.42 17.91
N ASN A 19 12.22 -9.29 18.44
CA ASN A 19 12.01 -10.74 18.45
C ASN A 19 10.83 -11.13 19.35
N ASP A 20 10.71 -10.51 20.52
CA ASP A 20 9.60 -10.76 21.44
C ASP A 20 8.27 -10.30 20.85
N TYR A 21 8.26 -9.15 20.16
CA TYR A 21 7.08 -8.69 19.43
C TYR A 21 6.72 -9.65 18.29
N ALA A 22 7.69 -10.03 17.44
CA ALA A 22 7.46 -10.96 16.35
C ALA A 22 6.84 -12.29 16.84
N LYS A 23 7.38 -12.85 17.93
CA LYS A 23 6.83 -14.05 18.58
C LYS A 23 5.40 -13.86 19.08
N LYS A 24 5.08 -12.72 19.71
CA LYS A 24 3.71 -12.40 20.15
C LYS A 24 2.72 -12.36 18.98
N CYS A 25 3.19 -11.95 17.81
CA CYS A 25 2.41 -11.96 16.57
C CYS A 25 2.41 -13.31 15.84
N GLY A 26 3.04 -14.35 16.38
CA GLY A 26 3.13 -15.66 15.74
C GLY A 26 4.03 -15.68 14.49
N MET A 27 4.96 -14.74 14.37
CA MET A 27 5.85 -14.59 13.22
C MET A 27 7.31 -14.86 13.60
N SER A 28 8.11 -15.28 12.61
CA SER A 28 9.57 -15.25 12.76
C SER A 28 10.11 -13.82 12.67
N PHE A 29 11.30 -13.61 13.23
CA PHE A 29 12.00 -12.32 13.17
C PHE A 29 12.17 -11.81 11.73
N SER A 30 12.55 -12.68 10.80
CA SER A 30 12.75 -12.32 9.40
C SER A 30 11.44 -12.00 8.67
N GLU A 31 10.34 -12.68 9.00
CA GLU A 31 9.02 -12.35 8.46
C GLU A 31 8.56 -10.98 8.94
N PHE A 32 8.69 -10.72 10.24
CA PHE A 32 8.32 -9.44 10.82
C PHE A 32 9.12 -8.28 10.20
N LEU A 33 10.44 -8.43 10.05
CA LEU A 33 11.26 -7.39 9.41
C LEU A 33 10.87 -7.16 7.95
N ARG A 34 10.60 -8.24 7.19
CA ARG A 34 10.18 -8.14 5.79
C ARG A 34 8.85 -7.40 5.66
N ASP A 35 7.85 -7.82 6.43
CA ASP A 35 6.51 -7.22 6.43
C ASP A 35 6.57 -5.74 6.84
N THR A 36 7.29 -5.44 7.91
CA THR A 36 7.44 -4.07 8.41
C THR A 36 8.14 -3.17 7.39
N ALA A 37 9.21 -3.65 6.75
CA ALA A 37 9.92 -2.90 5.72
C ALA A 37 9.02 -2.61 4.51
N LEU A 38 8.27 -3.61 4.03
CA LEU A 38 7.34 -3.43 2.92
C LEU A 38 6.23 -2.43 3.27
N LYS A 39 5.64 -2.53 4.47
CA LYS A 39 4.65 -1.57 4.97
C LYS A 39 5.18 -0.14 5.03
N ALA A 40 6.43 0.03 5.46
CA ALA A 40 7.07 1.34 5.51
C ALA A 40 7.27 1.94 4.10
N ILE A 41 7.70 1.11 3.13
CA ILE A 41 7.86 1.52 1.72
C ILE A 41 6.52 1.96 1.15
N VAL A 42 5.49 1.10 1.23
CA VAL A 42 4.14 1.40 0.71
C VAL A 42 3.58 2.68 1.32
N LYS A 43 3.74 2.87 2.64
CA LYS A 43 3.30 4.10 3.32
C LYS A 43 4.05 5.34 2.79
N SER A 44 5.36 5.24 2.59
CA SER A 44 6.17 6.34 2.07
C SER A 44 5.80 6.71 0.63
N GLU A 45 5.57 5.71 -0.23
CA GLU A 45 5.18 5.93 -1.63
C GLU A 45 3.78 6.54 -1.72
N ASN A 46 2.82 6.04 -0.93
CA ASN A 46 1.47 6.60 -0.87
C ASN A 46 1.46 8.03 -0.31
N LEU A 47 2.32 8.33 0.66
CA LEU A 47 2.49 9.70 1.16
C LEU A 47 3.00 10.62 0.04
N GLY A 48 3.99 10.17 -0.74
CA GLY A 48 4.49 10.92 -1.90
C GLY A 48 3.43 11.15 -2.98
N LEU A 49 2.58 10.15 -3.26
CA LEU A 49 1.45 10.30 -4.18
C LEU A 49 0.43 11.32 -3.66
N LEU A 50 0.06 11.24 -2.38
CA LEU A 50 -0.87 12.19 -1.77
C LEU A 50 -0.32 13.62 -1.80
N GLU A 51 0.95 13.80 -1.46
CA GLU A 51 1.62 15.10 -1.53
C GLU A 51 1.66 15.64 -2.96
N TYR A 52 1.96 14.79 -3.94
CA TYR A 52 1.92 15.14 -5.36
C TYR A 52 0.52 15.59 -5.79
N ILE A 53 -0.53 14.85 -5.44
CA ILE A 53 -1.93 15.20 -5.77
C ILE A 53 -2.29 16.54 -5.12
N ASN A 54 -2.04 16.70 -3.83
CA ASN A 54 -2.36 17.96 -3.12
C ASN A 54 -1.61 19.17 -3.67
N THR A 55 -0.42 18.96 -4.24
CA THR A 55 0.40 20.03 -4.82
C THR A 55 0.02 20.37 -6.26
N ASN A 56 -0.34 19.36 -7.07
CA ASN A 56 -0.47 19.51 -8.52
C ASN A 56 -1.91 19.40 -9.03
N CYS A 57 -2.84 18.90 -8.21
CA CYS A 57 -4.25 18.77 -8.56
C CYS A 57 -5.06 19.77 -7.74
N ALA A 58 -5.86 20.58 -8.43
CA ALA A 58 -6.87 21.39 -7.76
C ALA A 58 -7.96 20.48 -7.17
N TYR A 59 -8.60 20.94 -6.10
CA TYR A 59 -9.82 20.30 -5.63
C TYR A 59 -10.88 20.36 -6.73
N MET A 60 -11.61 19.26 -6.88
CA MET A 60 -12.80 19.20 -7.73
C MET A 60 -13.76 20.32 -7.34
N ASP A 61 -14.27 21.04 -8.32
CA ASP A 61 -15.23 22.10 -8.02
C ASP A 61 -16.61 21.52 -7.71
N LYS A 62 -17.48 22.35 -7.12
CA LYS A 62 -18.79 21.92 -6.63
C LYS A 62 -19.67 21.34 -7.74
N HIS A 63 -19.58 21.88 -8.95
CA HIS A 63 -20.38 21.40 -10.07
C HIS A 63 -19.92 20.02 -10.54
N GLU A 64 -18.61 19.82 -10.68
CA GLU A 64 -18.03 18.50 -11.03
C GLU A 64 -18.38 17.45 -9.96
N GLN A 65 -18.36 17.84 -8.68
CA GLN A 65 -18.74 16.94 -7.60
C GLN A 65 -20.23 16.58 -7.64
N GLU A 66 -21.11 17.54 -7.93
CA GLU A 66 -22.55 17.30 -8.12
C GLU A 66 -22.82 16.35 -9.30
N GLU A 67 -22.07 16.47 -10.40
CA GLU A 67 -22.14 15.53 -11.53
C GLU A 67 -21.71 14.12 -11.13
N MET A 68 -20.61 13.97 -10.39
CA MET A 68 -20.16 12.66 -9.88
C MET A 68 -21.18 12.01 -8.94
N GLU A 69 -21.75 12.78 -8.01
CA GLU A 69 -22.77 12.28 -7.07
C GLU A 69 -24.05 11.88 -7.80
N ALA A 70 -24.41 12.57 -8.89
CA ALA A 70 -25.57 12.26 -9.72
C ALA A 70 -25.43 10.98 -10.55
N LEU A 71 -24.21 10.45 -10.74
CA LEU A 71 -24.00 9.18 -11.47
C LEU A 71 -24.56 7.95 -10.73
N ASN A 72 -24.96 8.10 -9.46
CA ASN A 72 -25.59 7.05 -8.65
C ASN A 72 -24.82 5.71 -8.73
N ILE A 73 -23.49 5.81 -8.67
CA ILE A 73 -22.59 4.66 -8.72
C ILE A 73 -22.76 3.86 -7.44
N ASP A 74 -23.14 2.59 -7.59
CA ASP A 74 -23.14 1.64 -6.47
C ASP A 74 -21.71 1.14 -6.25
N PHE A 75 -21.01 1.76 -5.30
CA PHE A 75 -19.62 1.39 -4.96
C PHE A 75 -19.51 0.01 -4.31
N ASP A 76 -20.62 -0.58 -3.86
CA ASP A 76 -20.66 -1.94 -3.32
C ASP A 76 -20.93 -2.99 -4.43
N ASN A 77 -21.26 -2.56 -5.65
CA ASN A 77 -21.48 -3.44 -6.79
C ASN A 77 -20.15 -3.90 -7.41
N LEU A 78 -19.67 -5.06 -6.94
CA LEU A 78 -18.46 -5.73 -7.43
C LEU A 78 -18.69 -6.68 -8.62
N SER A 79 -19.81 -6.54 -9.35
CA SER A 79 -20.09 -7.38 -10.54
C SER A 79 -19.27 -7.04 -11.78
N GLY A 80 -18.45 -5.99 -11.71
CA GLY A 80 -17.51 -5.62 -12.76
C GLY A 80 -16.44 -6.69 -13.01
N LYS A 81 -15.77 -6.61 -14.17
CA LYS A 81 -14.63 -7.45 -14.53
C LYS A 81 -13.36 -6.58 -14.57
N GLU A 82 -12.27 -7.09 -14.01
CA GLU A 82 -10.94 -6.49 -14.18
C GLU A 82 -10.52 -6.54 -15.66
N LEU A 83 -10.09 -5.40 -16.20
CA LEU A 83 -9.64 -5.24 -17.59
C LEU A 83 -8.11 -5.24 -17.61
N THR A 84 -7.53 -6.09 -18.44
CA THR A 84 -6.09 -6.11 -18.67
C THR A 84 -5.67 -4.98 -19.61
N LEU A 85 -4.41 -4.56 -19.50
CA LEU A 85 -3.81 -3.56 -20.41
C LEU A 85 -3.90 -3.98 -21.88
N ASP A 86 -3.71 -5.28 -22.16
CA ASP A 86 -3.80 -5.82 -23.51
C ASP A 86 -5.23 -5.72 -24.08
N GLU A 87 -6.25 -5.97 -23.25
CA GLU A 87 -7.66 -5.80 -23.64
C GLU A 87 -8.02 -4.33 -23.90
N LEU A 88 -7.39 -3.38 -23.19
CA LEU A 88 -7.68 -1.95 -23.29
C LEU A 88 -7.00 -1.28 -24.49
N LEU A 89 -5.86 -1.81 -24.93
CA LEU A 89 -5.05 -1.25 -26.03
C LEU A 89 -5.39 -1.83 -27.42
N GLN A 90 -6.29 -2.80 -27.50
CA GLN A 90 -6.74 -3.41 -28.76
C GLN A 90 -7.96 -2.70 -29.40
N GLY A 91 -8.28 -1.49 -28.95
CA GLY A 91 -9.32 -0.62 -29.51
C GLY A 91 -8.99 -0.08 -30.90
#